data_AF-A0A4R4NBR7-F1
#
_entry.id   AF-A0A4R4NBR7-F1
#
_cell.length_a   1.000
_cell.length_b   1.000
_cell.length_c   1.000
_cell.angle_alpha   90.00
_cell.angle_beta   90.00
_cell.angle_gamma   90.00
#
_symmetry.space_group_name_H-M   'P 1'
#
loop_
_entity.id
_entity.type
_entity.pdbx_description
1 polymer ?
#
loop_
_entity_poly.entity_id
_entity_poly.type
_entity_poly.pdbx_seq_one_letter_code
_entity_poly.pdbx_strand_id
1 'polypeptide(L)'
;MRLSTLTKCAAAAGALVLPFALVPAASATSGGTGSAHAIAASGPVAIPATPSVASSAQRPTRKSVAELPANPLVEARLLNAAAWSGHGRASVADLKVAKLGLSAHAVTAKCENGNGVSHLTKATLNGRTLKLGATPNTAVNADLKGLGTATVTLNKHVKDKDGTLTITAIEVVAKLAGKTQTLSIASVTCGKAGGNGGTPGQPGKPAEPGQPSKPGTPSKPDTPPSEAPAPT
;
A
#
# COMPACT_ATOMS: atom_id res chain seq x y z
N MET A 1 -97.75 -10.30 1.69
CA MET A 1 -97.69 -11.56 2.46
C MET A 1 -96.22 -11.92 2.68
N ARG A 2 -95.87 -12.12 3.97
CA ARG A 2 -94.75 -12.90 4.55
C ARG A 2 -93.28 -12.49 4.29
N LEU A 3 -92.67 -12.06 5.40
CA LEU A 3 -91.24 -11.93 5.71
C LEU A 3 -90.51 -13.29 5.72
N SER A 4 -89.20 -13.29 5.44
CA SER A 4 -88.14 -13.86 6.30
C SER A 4 -86.77 -13.74 5.59
N THR A 5 -85.87 -12.83 6.00
CA THR A 5 -84.71 -13.02 6.94
C THR A 5 -83.38 -12.87 6.17
N LEU A 6 -82.72 -11.70 6.21
CA LEU A 6 -81.61 -11.35 7.10
C LEU A 6 -80.51 -12.42 7.21
N THR A 7 -79.41 -12.24 6.48
CA THR A 7 -78.11 -12.82 6.84
C THR A 7 -77.07 -11.69 6.91
N LYS A 8 -76.46 -11.61 8.09
CA LYS A 8 -75.57 -10.56 8.59
C LYS A 8 -74.19 -10.69 7.93
N CYS A 9 -73.69 -9.61 7.31
CA CYS A 9 -72.26 -9.45 7.05
C CYS A 9 -71.61 -9.01 8.36
N ALA A 10 -70.97 -9.94 9.06
CA ALA A 10 -70.13 -9.63 10.21
C ALA A 10 -68.84 -8.94 9.72
N ALA A 11 -68.69 -7.67 10.05
CA ALA A 11 -67.43 -6.95 9.96
C ALA A 11 -66.45 -7.53 10.98
N ALA A 12 -65.45 -8.28 10.51
CA ALA A 12 -64.31 -8.66 11.32
C ALA A 12 -63.33 -7.47 11.38
N ALA A 13 -63.50 -6.63 12.40
CA ALA A 13 -62.48 -5.68 12.84
C ALA A 13 -61.31 -6.48 13.47
N GLY A 14 -60.38 -6.92 12.64
CA GLY A 14 -59.13 -7.54 13.08
C GLY A 14 -58.11 -6.47 13.45
N ALA A 15 -57.99 -6.17 14.75
CA ALA A 15 -56.89 -5.39 15.28
C ALA A 15 -55.60 -6.22 15.19
N LEU A 16 -54.78 -5.97 14.15
CA LEU A 16 -53.41 -6.47 14.07
C LEU A 16 -52.53 -5.67 15.04
N VAL A 17 -52.40 -6.16 16.26
CA VAL A 17 -51.33 -5.77 17.18
C VAL A 17 -50.05 -6.40 16.66
N LEU A 18 -49.31 -5.66 15.83
CA LEU A 18 -47.96 -6.07 15.42
C LEU A 18 -47.02 -5.88 16.63
N PRO A 19 -46.35 -6.94 17.13
CA PRO A 19 -45.21 -6.72 18.01
C PRO A 19 -44.14 -6.04 17.17
N PHE A 20 -43.84 -4.78 17.45
CA PHE A 20 -42.64 -4.12 16.97
C PHE A 20 -41.42 -4.84 17.57
N ALA A 21 -40.98 -5.92 16.92
CA ALA A 21 -39.69 -6.51 17.18
C ALA A 21 -38.63 -5.47 16.79
N LEU A 22 -37.95 -4.93 17.80
CA LEU A 22 -36.73 -4.15 17.64
C LEU A 22 -35.72 -5.02 16.89
N VAL A 23 -35.62 -4.84 15.57
CA VAL A 23 -34.53 -5.42 14.79
C VAL A 23 -33.25 -4.76 15.30
N PRO A 24 -32.25 -5.51 15.79
CA PRO A 24 -30.98 -4.92 16.18
C PRO A 24 -30.42 -4.19 14.96
N ALA A 25 -30.21 -2.88 15.09
CA ALA A 25 -29.48 -2.11 14.11
C ALA A 25 -28.13 -2.80 13.92
N ALA A 26 -27.82 -3.21 12.69
CA ALA A 26 -26.51 -3.73 12.36
C ALA A 26 -25.48 -2.63 12.65
N SER A 27 -24.83 -2.73 13.80
CA SER A 27 -23.72 -1.88 14.18
C SER A 27 -22.67 -2.02 13.09
N ALA A 28 -22.43 -0.95 12.33
CA ALA A 28 -21.29 -0.89 11.43
C ALA A 28 -20.05 -1.16 12.28
N THR A 29 -19.41 -2.31 12.06
CA THR A 29 -18.10 -2.60 12.63
C THR A 29 -17.22 -1.39 12.34
N SER A 30 -16.61 -0.82 13.38
CA SER A 30 -15.64 0.26 13.26
C SER A 30 -14.56 -0.19 12.28
N GLY A 31 -14.63 0.27 11.04
CA GLY A 31 -13.66 -0.11 10.03
C GLY A 31 -12.29 0.44 10.41
N GLY A 32 -11.23 -0.27 10.03
CA GLY A 32 -9.86 0.12 10.35
C GLY A 32 -9.51 1.51 9.80
N THR A 33 -8.37 2.07 10.17
CA THR A 33 -7.90 3.31 9.51
C THR A 33 -7.35 2.99 8.13
N GLY A 34 -7.67 3.83 7.15
CA GLY A 34 -7.05 3.84 5.82
C GLY A 34 -6.19 5.08 5.61
N SER A 35 -5.10 4.94 4.85
CA SER A 35 -4.30 6.08 4.37
C SER A 35 -3.78 5.83 2.96
N ALA A 36 -3.47 6.91 2.24
CA ALA A 36 -2.96 6.84 0.89
C ALA A 36 -2.15 8.09 0.53
N HIS A 37 -1.08 7.90 -0.23
CA HIS A 37 -0.37 8.96 -0.92
C HIS A 37 0.04 8.56 -2.34
N ALA A 38 -0.01 9.52 -3.26
CA ALA A 38 0.28 9.22 -4.66
C ALA A 38 1.78 9.19 -4.95
N ILE A 39 2.56 10.11 -4.37
CA ILE A 39 4.02 10.09 -4.47
C ILE A 39 4.67 10.62 -3.19
N ALA A 40 5.79 10.04 -2.78
CA ALA A 40 6.65 10.60 -1.74
C ALA A 40 8.09 10.15 -1.96
N ALA A 41 9.06 11.00 -1.61
CA ALA A 41 10.47 10.67 -1.71
C ALA A 41 11.24 11.15 -0.48
N SER A 42 12.24 10.38 -0.06
CA SER A 42 13.13 10.71 1.05
C SER A 42 14.59 10.50 0.66
N GLY A 43 15.48 11.34 1.17
CA GLY A 43 16.90 11.29 0.85
C GLY A 43 17.40 12.67 0.44
N PRO A 44 18.45 12.75 -0.39
CA PRO A 44 19.00 14.01 -0.89
C PRO A 44 17.99 14.93 -1.56
N VAL A 45 16.99 14.36 -2.25
CA VAL A 45 15.88 15.13 -2.82
C VAL A 45 14.58 14.61 -2.22
N ALA A 46 14.03 15.39 -1.29
CA ALA A 46 12.79 15.06 -0.61
C ALA A 46 11.58 15.53 -1.41
N ILE A 47 10.54 14.70 -1.45
CA ILE A 47 9.23 15.05 -2.00
C ILE A 47 8.22 14.71 -0.91
N PRO A 48 7.48 15.69 -0.36
CA PRO A 48 6.47 15.41 0.63
C PRO A 48 5.38 14.51 0.03
N ALA A 49 4.70 13.74 0.88
CA ALA A 49 3.63 12.85 0.44
C ALA A 49 2.50 13.65 -0.25
N THR A 50 2.39 13.51 -1.57
CA THR A 50 1.60 14.42 -2.42
C THR A 50 0.71 13.67 -3.42
N PRO A 51 -0.61 13.94 -3.46
CA PRO A 51 -1.41 14.29 -2.28
C PRO A 51 -1.36 13.14 -1.25
N SER A 52 -1.67 13.46 0.01
CA SER A 52 -1.81 12.49 1.09
C SER A 52 -3.14 12.66 1.82
N VAL A 53 -3.77 11.54 2.15
CA VAL A 53 -5.02 11.46 2.92
C VAL A 53 -4.96 10.32 3.92
N ALA A 54 -5.65 10.48 5.04
CA ALA A 54 -5.95 9.44 6.01
C ALA A 54 -7.39 9.61 6.47
N SER A 55 -8.08 8.50 6.73
CA SER A 55 -9.47 8.52 7.20
C SER A 55 -9.84 7.19 7.85
N SER A 56 -10.61 7.26 8.93
CA SER A 56 -11.33 6.13 9.53
C SER A 56 -12.84 6.17 9.22
N ALA A 57 -13.31 7.22 8.53
CA ALA A 57 -14.72 7.39 8.21
C ALA A 57 -15.20 6.38 7.16
N GLN A 58 -16.49 6.06 7.16
CA GLN A 58 -17.09 5.13 6.19
C GLN A 58 -17.10 5.68 4.77
N ARG A 59 -17.11 7.01 4.62
CA ARG A 59 -17.08 7.68 3.30
C ARG A 59 -15.64 8.01 2.88
N PRO A 60 -15.32 7.90 1.57
CA PRO A 60 -14.00 8.26 1.04
C PRO A 60 -13.66 9.74 1.21
N THR A 61 -12.52 10.00 1.86
CA THR A 61 -11.82 11.29 1.77
C THR A 61 -10.87 11.22 0.58
N ARG A 62 -10.89 12.25 -0.29
CA ARG A 62 -10.11 12.27 -1.55
C ARG A 62 -9.33 13.56 -1.68
N LYS A 63 -8.13 13.46 -2.25
CA LYS A 63 -7.35 14.61 -2.71
C LYS A 63 -6.70 14.28 -4.04
N SER A 64 -6.57 15.31 -4.88
CA SER A 64 -6.01 15.20 -6.22
C SER A 64 -5.09 16.38 -6.51
N VAL A 65 -4.03 16.14 -7.27
CA VAL A 65 -3.09 17.15 -7.75
C VAL A 65 -2.88 16.90 -9.25
N ALA A 66 -3.05 17.94 -10.06
CA ALA A 66 -2.95 17.82 -11.51
C ALA A 66 -1.53 17.49 -11.98
N GLU A 67 -0.54 18.11 -11.36
CA GLU A 67 0.87 17.94 -11.72
C GLU A 67 1.76 18.10 -10.48
N LEU A 68 2.77 17.25 -10.38
CA LEU A 68 3.74 17.33 -9.30
C LEU A 68 4.64 18.56 -9.52
N PRO A 69 4.93 19.36 -8.47
CA PRO A 69 5.87 20.45 -8.58
C PRO A 69 7.21 19.99 -9.16
N ALA A 70 7.79 20.83 -10.04
CA ALA A 70 9.03 20.54 -10.73
C ALA A 70 10.15 20.16 -9.75
N ASN A 71 10.80 19.03 -10.01
CA ASN A 71 11.88 18.51 -9.18
C ASN A 71 12.83 17.65 -10.04
N PRO A 72 14.10 17.48 -9.64
CA PRO A 72 15.10 16.80 -10.46
C PRO A 72 15.02 15.26 -10.42
N LEU A 73 14.03 14.67 -9.74
CA LEU A 73 13.87 13.22 -9.64
C LEU A 73 12.78 12.70 -10.58
N VAL A 74 11.59 13.28 -10.49
CA VAL A 74 10.36 12.68 -11.02
C VAL A 74 9.39 13.72 -11.54
N GLU A 75 8.82 13.42 -12.69
CA GLU A 75 7.67 14.09 -13.26
C GLU A 75 6.47 13.15 -13.14
N ALA A 76 5.33 13.69 -12.74
CA ALA A 76 4.11 12.92 -12.54
C ALA A 76 2.89 13.83 -12.70
N ARG A 77 1.80 13.26 -13.23
CA ARG A 77 0.54 13.96 -13.46
C ARG A 77 -0.63 13.19 -12.89
N LEU A 78 -1.76 13.89 -12.73
CA LEU A 78 -3.04 13.33 -12.27
C LEU A 78 -2.88 12.44 -11.03
N LEU A 79 -2.23 12.99 -10.01
CA LEU A 79 -1.97 12.32 -8.75
C LEU A 79 -3.25 12.29 -7.93
N ASN A 80 -3.67 11.13 -7.48
CA ASN A 80 -4.90 10.95 -6.71
C ASN A 80 -4.63 10.07 -5.48
N ALA A 81 -5.21 10.44 -4.35
CA ALA A 81 -5.19 9.66 -3.12
C ALA A 81 -6.60 9.65 -2.48
N ALA A 82 -7.03 8.48 -2.03
CA ALA A 82 -8.30 8.28 -1.35
C ALA A 82 -8.14 7.32 -0.19
N ALA A 83 -8.80 7.60 0.94
CA ALA A 83 -8.79 6.75 2.11
C ALA A 83 -10.15 6.75 2.81
N TRP A 84 -10.54 5.60 3.36
CA TRP A 84 -11.70 5.40 4.22
C TRP A 84 -11.52 4.16 5.08
N SER A 85 -12.53 3.85 5.89
CA SER A 85 -12.52 2.79 6.88
C SER A 85 -12.06 1.43 6.34
N GLY A 86 -10.81 1.03 6.59
CA GLY A 86 -10.22 -0.24 6.14
C GLY A 86 -9.78 -0.25 4.67
N HIS A 87 -9.74 0.91 4.01
CA HIS A 87 -9.49 1.01 2.58
C HIS A 87 -8.57 2.18 2.20
N GLY A 88 -7.76 1.96 1.17
CA GLY A 88 -6.90 2.97 0.58
C GLY A 88 -6.79 2.79 -0.93
N ARG A 89 -6.73 3.91 -1.66
CA ARG A 89 -6.47 3.92 -3.10
C ARG A 89 -5.55 5.08 -3.46
N ALA A 90 -4.53 4.80 -4.25
CA ALA A 90 -3.66 5.81 -4.82
C ALA A 90 -3.46 5.57 -6.32
N SER A 91 -3.32 6.64 -7.09
CA SER A 91 -2.97 6.54 -8.50
C SER A 91 -2.17 7.72 -9.00
N VAL A 92 -1.30 7.45 -9.97
CA VAL A 92 -0.48 8.44 -10.67
C VAL A 92 -0.56 8.14 -12.16
N ALA A 93 -0.70 9.18 -12.98
CA ALA A 93 -0.59 9.09 -14.43
C ALA A 93 0.71 9.75 -14.92
N ASP A 94 1.15 9.33 -16.11
CA ASP A 94 2.30 9.89 -16.82
C ASP A 94 3.53 10.08 -15.92
N LEU A 95 3.92 8.99 -15.25
CA LEU A 95 5.09 8.94 -14.40
C LEU A 95 6.36 8.86 -15.26
N LYS A 96 7.35 9.71 -14.96
CA LYS A 96 8.70 9.62 -15.50
C LYS A 96 9.72 9.90 -14.40
N VAL A 97 10.68 9.02 -14.24
CA VAL A 97 11.79 9.17 -13.29
C VAL A 97 13.07 9.23 -14.11
N ALA A 98 13.45 10.45 -14.53
CA ALA A 98 14.39 10.68 -15.63
C ALA A 98 15.75 9.98 -15.41
N LYS A 99 16.30 10.09 -14.19
CA LYS A 99 17.59 9.48 -13.83
C LYS A 99 17.56 7.95 -13.77
N LEU A 100 16.37 7.36 -13.69
CA LEU A 100 16.15 5.92 -13.54
C LEU A 100 15.70 5.24 -14.83
N GLY A 101 15.40 6.02 -15.88
CA GLY A 101 14.78 5.48 -17.09
C GLY A 101 13.45 4.76 -16.83
N LEU A 102 12.81 5.03 -15.68
CA LEU A 102 11.53 4.46 -15.30
C LEU A 102 10.42 5.36 -15.84
N SER A 103 9.48 4.79 -16.59
CA SER A 103 8.26 5.50 -16.98
C SER A 103 7.05 4.59 -16.88
N ALA A 104 5.87 5.15 -16.63
CA ALA A 104 4.61 4.41 -16.63
C ALA A 104 3.45 5.35 -16.98
N HIS A 105 2.48 4.87 -17.75
CA HIS A 105 1.33 5.71 -18.13
C HIS A 105 0.32 5.81 -16.99
N ALA A 106 0.09 4.72 -16.27
CA ALA A 106 -0.68 4.73 -15.04
C ALA A 106 -0.12 3.73 -14.04
N VAL A 107 -0.06 4.16 -12.79
CA VAL A 107 0.33 3.36 -11.63
C VAL A 107 -0.79 3.47 -10.61
N THR A 108 -1.29 2.36 -10.14
CA THR A 108 -2.38 2.32 -9.16
C THR A 108 -2.09 1.32 -8.06
N ALA A 109 -2.51 1.65 -6.84
CA ALA A 109 -2.53 0.74 -5.71
C ALA A 109 -3.90 0.80 -5.04
N LYS A 110 -4.35 -0.36 -4.56
CA LYS A 110 -5.57 -0.52 -3.76
C LYS A 110 -5.27 -1.42 -2.58
N CYS A 111 -5.79 -1.05 -1.42
CA CYS A 111 -5.76 -1.83 -0.20
C CYS A 111 -7.17 -1.87 0.37
N GLU A 112 -7.67 -3.06 0.67
CA GLU A 112 -9.02 -3.31 1.18
C GLU A 112 -8.95 -4.40 2.25
N ASN A 113 -9.26 -4.05 3.49
CA ASN A 113 -9.37 -4.95 4.63
C ASN A 113 -8.17 -5.88 4.84
N GLY A 114 -6.96 -5.34 4.66
CA GLY A 114 -5.70 -6.08 4.80
C GLY A 114 -5.33 -6.94 3.59
N ASN A 115 -5.99 -6.76 2.45
CA ASN A 115 -5.57 -7.30 1.16
C ASN A 115 -5.22 -6.14 0.23
N GLY A 116 -4.30 -6.33 -0.69
CA GLY A 116 -4.28 -5.39 -1.79
C GLY A 116 -3.34 -5.72 -2.92
N VAL A 117 -3.40 -4.84 -3.89
CA VAL A 117 -2.95 -5.08 -5.24
C VAL A 117 -2.43 -3.78 -5.83
N SER A 118 -1.54 -3.92 -6.80
CA SER A 118 -1.10 -2.80 -7.63
C SER A 118 -1.21 -3.16 -9.10
N HIS A 119 -1.52 -2.16 -9.90
CA HIS A 119 -1.55 -2.28 -11.36
C HIS A 119 -0.70 -1.18 -11.97
N LEU A 120 0.13 -1.60 -12.91
CA LEU A 120 0.92 -0.72 -13.74
C LEU A 120 0.38 -0.80 -15.17
N THR A 121 0.56 0.24 -15.96
CA THR A 121 0.25 0.22 -17.40
C THR A 121 1.38 0.88 -18.17
N LYS A 122 1.81 0.22 -19.26
CA LYS A 122 2.93 0.66 -20.11
C LYS A 122 4.17 1.06 -19.29
N ALA A 123 4.46 0.32 -18.22
CA ALA A 123 5.60 0.60 -17.37
C ALA A 123 6.88 0.08 -18.03
N THR A 124 7.91 0.92 -18.09
CA THR A 124 9.21 0.58 -18.65
C THR A 124 10.33 1.02 -17.72
N LEU A 125 11.42 0.26 -17.68
CA LEU A 125 12.63 0.57 -16.93
C LEU A 125 13.82 0.41 -17.87
N ASN A 126 14.54 1.50 -18.13
CA ASN A 126 15.63 1.55 -19.12
C ASN A 126 15.21 0.98 -20.49
N GLY A 127 13.99 1.32 -20.92
CA GLY A 127 13.41 0.86 -22.20
C GLY A 127 12.85 -0.57 -22.18
N ARG A 128 13.01 -1.34 -21.10
CA ARG A 128 12.43 -2.69 -20.97
C ARG A 128 11.05 -2.63 -20.33
N THR A 129 10.05 -3.27 -20.93
CA THR A 129 8.70 -3.34 -20.37
C THR A 129 8.68 -4.18 -19.09
N LEU A 130 8.08 -3.64 -18.04
CA LEU A 130 7.85 -4.34 -16.78
C LEU A 130 6.58 -5.20 -16.88
N LYS A 131 6.61 -6.42 -16.34
CA LYS A 131 5.45 -7.31 -16.34
C LYS A 131 4.27 -6.69 -15.58
N LEU A 132 3.10 -6.69 -16.22
CA LEU A 132 1.84 -6.27 -15.62
C LEU A 132 1.37 -7.37 -14.65
N GLY A 133 1.05 -7.03 -13.40
CA GLY A 133 0.61 -8.00 -12.39
C GLY A 133 1.74 -8.74 -11.66
N ALA A 134 2.80 -8.01 -11.30
CA ALA A 134 3.89 -8.55 -10.48
C ALA A 134 3.37 -9.13 -9.16
N THR A 135 3.89 -10.31 -8.78
CA THR A 135 3.66 -10.88 -7.46
C THR A 135 4.10 -9.90 -6.35
N PRO A 136 3.54 -9.97 -5.15
CA PRO A 136 3.98 -9.13 -4.05
C PRO A 136 5.50 -9.16 -3.87
N ASN A 137 6.10 -7.99 -3.61
CA ASN A 137 7.55 -7.82 -3.37
C ASN A 137 8.45 -8.26 -4.54
N THR A 138 8.04 -8.01 -5.78
CA THR A 138 8.88 -8.33 -6.95
C THR A 138 9.99 -7.29 -7.12
N ALA A 139 11.23 -7.67 -6.85
CA ALA A 139 12.39 -6.80 -7.04
C ALA A 139 12.96 -6.90 -8.47
N VAL A 140 13.27 -5.75 -9.05
CA VAL A 140 13.95 -5.59 -10.34
C VAL A 140 15.16 -4.70 -10.10
N ASN A 141 16.35 -5.23 -10.37
CA ASN A 141 17.57 -4.43 -10.32
C ASN A 141 17.80 -3.75 -11.66
N ALA A 142 18.17 -2.48 -11.62
CA ALA A 142 18.58 -1.72 -12.78
C ALA A 142 19.90 -1.01 -12.48
N ASP A 143 20.88 -1.22 -13.34
CA ASP A 143 22.10 -0.44 -13.32
C ASP A 143 21.86 0.91 -13.99
N LEU A 144 22.23 1.95 -13.27
CA LEU A 144 22.06 3.32 -13.70
C LEU A 144 23.41 3.91 -14.02
N LYS A 145 23.51 4.43 -15.24
CA LYS A 145 24.72 5.11 -15.69
C LYS A 145 24.98 6.32 -14.78
N GLY A 146 26.03 6.25 -13.96
CA GLY A 146 26.46 7.33 -13.06
C GLY A 146 25.79 7.35 -11.67
N LEU A 147 24.90 6.41 -11.33
CA LEU A 147 24.24 6.35 -10.01
C LEU A 147 24.38 4.98 -9.31
N GLY A 148 24.99 4.01 -9.98
CA GLY A 148 25.13 2.64 -9.48
C GLY A 148 23.83 1.86 -9.63
N THR A 149 23.73 0.75 -8.89
CA THR A 149 22.57 -0.13 -8.96
C THR A 149 21.40 0.47 -8.17
N ALA A 150 20.23 0.54 -8.80
CA ALA A 150 18.97 0.79 -8.12
C ALA A 150 18.13 -0.47 -8.07
N THR A 151 17.37 -0.57 -7.00
CA THR A 151 16.39 -1.63 -6.79
C THR A 151 15.01 -1.03 -6.92
N VAL A 152 14.26 -1.52 -7.90
CA VAL A 152 12.85 -1.18 -8.12
C VAL A 152 12.02 -2.35 -7.60
N THR A 153 11.28 -2.15 -6.52
CA THR A 153 10.36 -3.14 -5.98
C THR A 153 8.95 -2.83 -6.46
N LEU A 154 8.38 -3.74 -7.25
CA LEU A 154 7.01 -3.69 -7.70
C LEU A 154 6.11 -4.37 -6.70
N ASN A 155 4.92 -3.80 -6.46
CA ASN A 155 3.91 -4.36 -5.57
C ASN A 155 4.48 -4.68 -4.18
N LYS A 156 5.23 -3.75 -3.57
CA LYS A 156 5.83 -3.95 -2.26
C LYS A 156 4.73 -4.02 -1.19
N HIS A 157 4.70 -5.10 -0.43
CA HIS A 157 3.76 -5.33 0.66
C HIS A 157 4.53 -5.40 1.97
N VAL A 158 4.19 -4.53 2.91
CA VAL A 158 4.75 -4.50 4.26
C VAL A 158 3.61 -4.66 5.24
N LYS A 159 3.65 -5.73 6.04
CA LYS A 159 2.69 -5.95 7.11
C LYS A 159 3.33 -5.54 8.43
N ASP A 160 2.71 -4.58 9.10
CA ASP A 160 3.17 -4.09 10.39
C ASP A 160 2.66 -4.98 11.53
N LYS A 161 3.29 -4.84 12.71
CA LYS A 161 2.96 -5.64 13.91
C LYS A 161 1.54 -5.39 14.41
N ASP A 162 0.99 -4.22 14.11
CA ASP A 162 -0.39 -3.82 14.41
C ASP A 162 -1.42 -4.47 13.46
N GLY A 163 -0.97 -5.24 12.48
CA GLY A 163 -1.82 -5.91 11.50
C GLY A 163 -2.25 -5.02 10.35
N THR A 164 -1.74 -3.79 10.26
CA THR A 164 -1.92 -2.94 9.07
C THR A 164 -1.05 -3.45 7.92
N LEU A 165 -1.57 -3.28 6.70
CA LEU A 165 -0.88 -3.64 5.47
C LEU A 165 -0.62 -2.36 4.69
N THR A 166 0.65 -2.08 4.42
CA THR A 166 1.09 -1.01 3.52
C THR A 166 1.50 -1.62 2.19
N ILE A 167 0.96 -1.07 1.10
CA ILE A 167 1.21 -1.51 -0.26
C ILE A 167 1.71 -0.34 -1.06
N THR A 168 2.85 -0.51 -1.71
CA THR A 168 3.42 0.50 -2.60
C THR A 168 3.54 -0.12 -3.99
N ALA A 169 2.89 0.49 -4.98
CA ALA A 169 2.89 -0.05 -6.35
C ALA A 169 4.31 -0.10 -6.93
N ILE A 170 5.08 0.96 -6.73
CA ILE A 170 6.49 1.03 -7.11
C ILE A 170 7.26 1.70 -5.97
N GLU A 171 8.23 0.98 -5.41
CA GLU A 171 9.26 1.58 -4.57
C GLU A 171 10.59 1.54 -5.32
N VAL A 172 11.32 2.66 -5.32
CA VAL A 172 12.67 2.71 -5.86
C VAL A 172 13.64 3.10 -4.76
N VAL A 173 14.70 2.32 -4.62
CA VAL A 173 15.82 2.61 -3.73
C VAL A 173 17.08 2.70 -4.60
N ALA A 174 17.74 3.85 -4.56
CA ALA A 174 18.94 4.13 -5.35
C ALA A 174 19.95 4.93 -4.53
N LYS A 175 21.22 4.97 -4.97
CA LYS A 175 22.20 5.89 -4.42
C LYS A 175 22.30 7.14 -5.29
N LEU A 176 22.13 8.30 -4.67
CA LEU A 176 22.38 9.60 -5.28
C LEU A 176 23.51 10.29 -4.51
N ALA A 177 24.63 10.55 -5.19
CA ALA A 177 25.83 11.13 -4.58
C ALA A 177 26.26 10.40 -3.30
N GLY A 178 26.27 9.07 -3.34
CA GLY A 178 26.66 8.21 -2.21
C GLY A 178 25.60 8.03 -1.10
N LYS A 179 24.51 8.80 -1.13
CA LYS A 179 23.43 8.74 -0.13
C LYS A 179 22.21 7.98 -0.67
N THR A 180 21.51 7.27 0.19
CA THR A 180 20.28 6.54 -0.18
C THR A 180 19.16 7.52 -0.50
N GLN A 181 18.53 7.32 -1.65
CA GLN A 181 17.29 7.96 -2.07
C GLN A 181 16.21 6.89 -2.19
N THR A 182 15.07 7.13 -1.55
CA THR A 182 13.88 6.30 -1.66
C THR A 182 12.77 7.10 -2.33
N LEU A 183 12.07 6.47 -3.26
CA LEU A 183 10.90 7.01 -3.94
C LEU A 183 9.76 5.99 -3.83
N SER A 184 8.59 6.44 -3.39
CA SER A 184 7.37 5.64 -3.30
C SER A 184 6.33 6.22 -4.25
N ILE A 185 5.73 5.37 -5.08
CA ILE A 185 4.67 5.74 -6.02
C ILE A 185 3.44 4.87 -5.74
N ALA A 186 2.29 5.53 -5.62
CA ALA A 186 0.99 5.00 -5.27
C ALA A 186 1.08 4.06 -4.07
N SER A 187 1.22 4.63 -2.88
CA SER A 187 1.27 3.90 -1.62
C SER A 187 -0.04 4.04 -0.86
N VAL A 188 -0.49 2.94 -0.27
CA VAL A 188 -1.75 2.84 0.46
C VAL A 188 -1.57 1.96 1.67
N THR A 189 -2.21 2.31 2.78
CA THR A 189 -2.24 1.49 3.99
C THR A 189 -3.68 1.19 4.36
N CYS A 190 -3.96 -0.06 4.71
CA CYS A 190 -5.25 -0.47 5.25
C CYS A 190 -5.08 -1.43 6.43
N GLY A 191 -5.85 -1.21 7.50
CA GLY A 191 -5.93 -2.13 8.64
C GLY A 191 -7.19 -2.99 8.61
N LYS A 192 -7.13 -4.20 9.20
CA LYS A 192 -8.34 -4.96 9.52
C LYS A 192 -9.08 -4.29 10.68
N ALA A 193 -10.41 -4.20 10.56
CA ALA A 193 -11.27 -3.83 11.68
C ALA A 193 -11.09 -4.85 12.82
N GLY A 194 -10.55 -4.42 13.97
CA GLY A 194 -10.33 -5.29 15.13
C GLY A 194 -9.07 -5.00 15.96
N GLY A 195 -8.14 -4.19 15.47
CA GLY A 195 -7.03 -3.68 16.28
C GLY A 195 -7.44 -2.39 17.00
N ASN A 196 -7.21 -2.30 18.32
CA ASN A 196 -7.46 -1.11 19.14
C ASN A 196 -7.03 0.16 18.39
N GLY A 197 -8.00 1.05 18.14
CA GLY A 197 -7.84 2.24 17.30
C GLY A 197 -6.75 3.16 17.82
N GLY A 198 -5.54 3.01 17.27
CA GLY A 198 -4.49 4.01 17.38
C GLY A 198 -4.82 5.21 16.49
N THR A 199 -4.56 6.40 17.02
CA THR A 199 -4.57 7.66 16.27
C THR A 199 -3.78 7.51 14.98
N PRO A 200 -4.25 8.01 13.82
CA PRO A 200 -3.52 7.92 12.57
C PRO A 200 -2.11 8.50 12.73
N GLY A 201 -1.09 7.63 12.69
CA GLY A 201 0.29 8.08 12.67
C GLY A 201 0.54 8.89 11.39
N GLN A 202 1.23 10.02 11.51
CA GLN A 202 1.88 10.63 10.34
C GLN A 202 2.69 9.54 9.63
N PRO A 203 2.65 9.47 8.28
CA PRO A 203 3.46 8.50 7.54
C PRO A 203 4.91 8.60 8.01
N GLY A 204 5.40 7.50 8.60
CA GLY A 204 6.78 7.40 9.01
C GLY A 204 7.69 7.60 7.81
N LYS A 205 8.83 8.27 8.05
CA LYS A 205 9.95 8.33 7.12
C LYS A 205 10.23 6.91 6.58
N PRO A 206 10.48 6.71 5.28
CA PRO A 206 10.70 5.39 4.72
C PRO A 206 11.70 4.58 5.55
N ALA A 207 11.34 3.35 5.87
CA ALA A 207 12.19 2.46 6.65
C ALA A 207 13.57 2.38 6.00
N GLU A 208 14.62 2.52 6.81
CA GLU A 208 15.99 2.34 6.38
C GLU A 208 16.14 0.95 5.76
N PRO A 209 16.81 0.82 4.59
CA PRO A 209 17.09 -0.49 4.00
C PRO A 209 17.77 -1.37 5.05
N GLY A 210 17.22 -2.56 5.27
CA GLY A 210 17.80 -3.54 6.18
C GLY A 210 19.28 -3.73 5.87
N GLN A 211 20.12 -3.59 6.89
CA GLN A 211 21.56 -3.75 6.77
C GLN A 211 21.86 -5.17 6.25
N PRO A 212 22.64 -5.33 5.17
CA PRO A 212 23.04 -6.65 4.70
C PRO A 212 23.71 -7.43 5.84
N SER A 213 23.31 -8.68 6.02
CA SER A 213 23.95 -9.60 6.95
C SER A 213 25.47 -9.62 6.67
N LYS A 214 26.27 -9.39 7.70
CA LYS A 214 27.75 -9.47 7.59
C LYS A 214 28.12 -10.83 6.98
N PRO A 215 29.00 -10.88 5.96
CA PRO A 215 29.61 -12.12 5.53
C PRO A 215 30.23 -12.82 6.74
N GLY A 216 29.96 -14.12 6.88
CA GLY A 216 30.55 -14.93 7.94
C GLY A 216 32.06 -14.81 7.93
N THR A 217 32.65 -14.66 9.11
CA THR A 217 34.10 -14.66 9.32
C THR A 217 34.67 -15.97 8.76
N PRO A 218 35.71 -15.95 7.91
CA PRO A 218 36.39 -17.17 7.50
C PRO A 218 36.94 -17.90 8.72
N SER A 219 36.61 -19.18 8.87
CA SER A 219 37.22 -20.06 9.86
C SER A 219 38.74 -20.07 9.65
N LYS A 220 39.47 -19.86 10.74
CA LYS A 220 40.94 -19.87 10.77
C LYS A 220 41.45 -21.26 10.33
N PRO A 221 42.53 -21.35 9.53
CA PRO A 221 43.12 -22.63 9.17
C PRO A 221 43.59 -23.41 10.41
N ASP A 222 43.31 -24.71 10.42
CA ASP A 222 43.76 -25.64 11.45
C ASP A 222 45.29 -25.67 11.55
N THR A 223 45.77 -25.69 12.78
CA THR A 223 47.17 -25.84 13.17
C THR A 223 47.81 -27.05 12.48
N PRO A 224 49.03 -26.95 11.91
CA PRO A 224 49.69 -28.11 11.32
C PRO A 224 50.00 -29.18 12.39
N PRO A 225 49.99 -30.48 12.03
CA PRO A 225 50.22 -31.57 12.98
C PRO A 225 51.63 -31.51 13.56
N SER A 226 51.71 -31.69 14.88
CA SER A 226 52.96 -31.87 15.62
C SER A 226 53.69 -33.11 15.12
N GLU A 227 54.96 -32.91 14.85
CA GLU A 227 56.00 -33.87 14.49
C GLU A 227 56.00 -35.10 15.42
N ALA A 228 55.99 -36.30 14.83
CA ALA A 228 56.14 -37.57 15.53
C ALA A 228 57.64 -37.90 15.70
N PRO A 229 58.10 -38.44 16.85
CA PRO A 229 59.51 -38.78 17.04
C PRO A 229 59.97 -39.95 16.16
N ALA A 230 61.21 -39.88 15.69
CA ALA A 230 61.86 -40.88 14.85
C ALA A 230 62.04 -42.25 15.54
N PRO A 231 62.01 -43.37 14.79
CA PRO A 231 62.19 -44.71 15.34
C PRO A 231 63.66 -45.06 15.61
N THR A 232 63.90 -45.77 16.72
CA THR A 232 65.09 -46.59 17.01
C THR A 232 64.88 -48.01 16.55
#